data_AF-A0A3D2EUM8-F1
#
_entry.id   AF-A0A3D2EUM8-F1
#
_cell.length_a   1.000
_cell.length_b   1.000
_cell.length_c   1.000
_cell.angle_alpha   90.00
_cell.angle_beta   90.00
_cell.angle_gamma   90.00
#
_symmetry.space_group_name_H-M   'P 1'
#
loop_
_entity.id
_entity.type
_entity.pdbx_description
1 polymer ?
#
loop_
_entity_poly.entity_id
_entity_poly.type
_entity_poly.pdbx_seq_one_letter_code
_entity_poly.pdbx_strand_id
1 'polypeptide(L)' 'VEIRYMDFWKVVDGKIVDNWVMVDFPFVLAQLGVDVFNGEGWEAFDKGDKQPLHPGH' A
#
# COMPACT_ATOMS: atom_id res chain seq x y z
N VAL A 1 8.22 14.40 1.42
CA VAL A 1 7.70 13.13 0.87
C VAL A 1 8.46 12.01 1.54
N GLU A 2 7.74 11.17 2.27
CA GLU A 2 8.24 9.96 2.92
C GLU A 2 7.95 8.76 2.01
N ILE A 3 8.88 7.81 1.93
CA ILE A 3 8.75 6.61 1.11
C ILE A 3 8.79 5.40 2.04
N ARG A 4 7.66 4.72 2.17
CA ARG A 4 7.54 3.45 2.88
C ARG A 4 7.90 2.33 1.91
N TYR A 5 8.84 1.48 2.29
CA TYR A 5 9.27 0.36 1.47
C TYR A 5 9.61 -0.85 2.34
N MET A 6 9.66 -2.02 1.71
CA MET A 6 10.03 -3.27 2.35
C MET A 6 10.90 -4.09 1.41
N ASP A 7 11.93 -4.70 1.97
CA ASP A 7 12.81 -5.62 1.27
C ASP A 7 12.50 -7.08 1.63
N PHE A 8 12.46 -7.92 0.60
CA PHE A 8 12.52 -9.37 0.72
C PHE A 8 13.80 -9.87 0.07
N TRP A 9 14.66 -10.51 0.87
CA TRP A 9 15.91 -11.08 0.37
C TRP A 9 15.81 -12.59 0.28
N LYS A 10 16.22 -13.15 -0.85
CA LYS A 10 16.56 -14.57 -0.93
C LYS A 10 18.04 -14.72 -0.65
N VAL A 11 18.37 -15.48 0.38
CA VAL A 11 19.76 -15.79 0.74
C VAL A 11 20.05 -17.26 0.43
N VAL A 12 21.11 -17.51 -0.33
CA VAL A 12 21.65 -18.84 -0.65
C VAL A 12 23.15 -18.82 -0.35
N ASP A 13 23.63 -19.81 0.40
CA ASP A 13 25.04 -19.93 0.81
C ASP A 13 25.63 -18.65 1.43
N GLY A 14 24.83 -17.98 2.28
CA GLY A 14 25.22 -16.74 2.97
C GLY A 14 25.28 -15.50 2.07
N LYS A 15 24.83 -15.59 0.81
CA LYS A 15 24.79 -14.47 -0.14
C LYS A 15 23.35 -14.14 -0.53
N ILE A 16 23.05 -12.86 -0.65
CA ILE A 16 21.78 -12.39 -1.24
C ILE A 16 21.86 -12.66 -2.74
N VAL A 17 20.97 -13.50 -3.25
CA VAL A 17 20.88 -13.82 -4.68
C VAL A 17 19.70 -13.11 -5.36
N ASP A 18 18.68 -12.74 -4.59
CA ASP A 18 17.54 -11.94 -5.05
C ASP A 18 17.16 -10.90 -3.98
N ASN A 19 16.77 -9.71 -4.41
CA ASN A 19 16.17 -8.67 -3.57
C ASN A 19 14.91 -8.14 -4.26
N TRP A 20 13.76 -8.49 -3.72
CA TRP A 20 12.48 -7.91 -4.13
C TRP A 20 12.15 -6.76 -3.21
N VAL A 21 11.73 -5.64 -3.81
CA VAL A 21 11.35 -4.43 -3.10
C VAL A 21 9.88 -4.17 -3.34
N MET A 22 9.13 -3.97 -2.26
CA MET A 22 7.80 -3.37 -2.33
C MET A 22 7.92 -1.90 -1.94
N VAL A 23 7.34 -1.03 -2.77
CA VAL A 23 7.26 0.42 -2.52
C VAL A 23 5.80 0.80 -2.42
N ASP A 24 5.45 1.55 -1.38
CA ASP A 24 4.11 2.07 -1.16
C ASP A 24 3.85 3.31 -2.01
N PHE A 25 3.68 3.09 -3.32
CA PHE A 25 3.35 4.15 -4.26
C PHE A 25 2.03 4.86 -3.97
N PRO A 26 0.95 4.19 -3.52
CA PRO A 26 -0.28 4.88 -3.12
C PRO A 26 -0.02 5.97 -2.08
N PHE A 27 0.78 5.68 -1.05
CA PHE A 27 1.13 6.68 -0.04
C PHE A 27 1.99 7.83 -0.58
N VAL A 28 2.93 7.55 -1.49
CA VAL A 28 3.73 8.59 -2.15
C VAL A 28 2.84 9.51 -2.98
N LEU A 29 1.92 8.95 -3.77
CA LEU A 29 1.00 9.73 -4.61
C LEU A 29 0.03 10.57 -3.76
N ALA A 30 -0.48 10.02 -2.66
CA ALA A 30 -1.34 10.76 -1.73
C ALA A 30 -0.63 11.99 -1.15
N GLN A 31 0.66 11.89 -0.80
CA GLN A 31 1.45 13.04 -0.33
C GLN A 31 1.65 14.13 -1.40
N LEU A 32 1.58 13.75 -2.68
CA LEU A 32 1.64 14.66 -3.81
C LEU A 32 0.25 15.19 -4.22
N GLY A 33 -0.80 14.84 -3.48
CA GLY A 33 -2.18 15.26 -3.75
C GLY A 33 -2.85 14.47 -4.88
N VAL A 34 -2.32 13.31 -5.26
CA VAL A 34 -2.90 12.43 -6.28
C VAL A 34 -3.62 11.27 -5.60
N ASP A 35 -4.93 11.17 -5.83
CA ASP A 35 -5.73 10.02 -5.43
C ASP A 35 -5.68 8.93 -6.50
N VAL A 36 -4.85 7.90 -6.27
CA VAL A 36 -4.69 6.77 -7.20
C VAL A 36 -5.90 5.84 -7.23
N PHE A 37 -6.79 5.91 -6.24
CA PHE A 37 -7.99 5.09 -6.13
C PHE A 37 -9.24 5.82 -6.62
N ASN A 38 -9.14 7.10 -7.02
CA ASN A 38 -10.23 7.86 -7.61
C ASN A 38 -11.52 7.87 -6.74
N GLY A 39 -11.38 8.09 -5.44
CA GLY A 39 -12.47 8.10 -4.46
C GLY A 39 -12.97 6.70 -4.04
N GLU A 40 -12.37 5.64 -4.55
CA GLU A 40 -12.68 4.25 -4.19
C GLU A 40 -11.73 3.69 -3.11
N GLY A 41 -10.86 4.54 -2.55
CA GLY A 41 -9.98 4.19 -1.44
C GLY A 41 -10.74 3.88 -0.14
N TRP A 42 -10.07 3.18 0.77
CA TRP A 42 -10.67 2.80 2.06
C TRP A 42 -10.97 4.01 2.96
N GLU A 43 -10.33 5.13 2.69
CA GLU A 43 -10.54 6.41 3.36
C GLU A 43 -12.01 6.87 3.26
N ALA A 44 -12.74 6.44 2.22
CA ALA A 44 -14.18 6.72 2.09
C ALA A 44 -15.01 6.06 3.20
N PHE A 45 -14.56 4.91 3.73
CA PHE A 45 -15.22 4.25 4.86
C PHE A 45 -14.80 4.89 6.19
N ASP A 46 -13.53 5.25 6.34
CA ASP A 46 -13.02 5.91 7.55
C ASP A 46 -13.67 7.29 7.79
N LYS A 47 -13.96 8.02 6.72
CA LYS A 47 -14.67 9.31 6.76
C LYS A 47 -16.18 9.17 6.93
N GLY A 48 -16.72 7.97 6.74
CA GLY A 48 -18.16 7.72 6.75
C GLY A 48 -18.90 8.07 5.44
N ASP A 49 -18.17 8.32 4.35
CA ASP A 49 -18.74 8.58 3.02
C ASP A 49 -19.37 7.32 2.41
N LYS A 50 -18.85 6.14 2.76
CA LYS A 50 -19.35 4.82 2.36
C LYS A 50 -19.52 3.90 3.57
N GLN A 51 -20.49 2.98 3.51
CA GLN A 51 -20.68 1.95 4.52
C GLN A 51 -20.13 0.60 4.00
N PRO A 52 -19.25 -0.09 4.76
CA PRO A 52 -18.72 -1.38 4.32
C PRO A 52 -19.82 -2.43 4.30
N LEU A 53 -19.74 -3.36 3.34
CA LEU A 53 -20.63 -4.52 3.29
C LEU A 53 -20.35 -5.40 4.51
N HIS A 54 -21.37 -5.64 5.33
CA HIS A 54 -21.29 -6.63 6.39
C HIS A 54 -21.49 -8.02 5.77
N PRO A 55 -20.66 -9.02 6.09
CA PRO A 55 -20.95 -10.41 5.73
C PRO A 55 -22.33 -10.77 6.30
N GLY A 56 -23.26 -11.19 5.43
CA GLY A 56 -24.58 -11.64 5.86
C GLY A 56 -24.49 -12.87 6.75
N HIS A 57 -25.39 -12.96 7.74
CA HIS A 57 -25.58 -14.13 8.60
C HIS A 57 -26.12 -15.33 7.81
#